data_AF-A0A0B1RUJ1-F1
#
_entry.id   AF-A0A0B1RUJ1-F1
#
_cell.length_a   1.000
_cell.length_b   1.000
_cell.length_c   1.000
_cell.angle_alpha   90.00
_cell.angle_beta   90.00
_cell.angle_gamma   90.00
#
_symmetry.space_group_name_H-M   'P 1'
#
loop_
_entity.id
_entity.type
_entity.pdbx_description
1 polymer ?
#
loop_
_entity_poly.entity_id
_entity_poly.type
_entity_poly.pdbx_seq_one_letter_code
_entity_poly.pdbx_strand_id
1 'polypeptide(L)'
;MWLLSESDDNTLTSVEDSSSDKDLEREFRAKHWVVIILYLIILVIASVYFHKKLPEPLATDKDNSHFSELRARRFLVQLSNFGPKSAGSEACERLTKNRILAELEMIKTSASAHFMISQQNPSGCFDIDPEFTICYKNVSFPLKICTQ
;
A
#
# COMPACT_ATOMS: atom_id res chain seq x y z
N MET A 1 23.69 -62.01 -65.04
CA MET A 1 22.68 -63.04 -64.77
C MET A 1 22.68 -63.30 -63.27
N TRP A 2 21.83 -62.59 -62.53
CA TRP A 2 21.50 -62.91 -61.14
C TRP A 2 19.99 -62.78 -61.03
N LEU A 3 19.37 -63.94 -60.84
CA LEU A 3 17.94 -64.16 -60.71
C LEU A 3 17.54 -63.98 -59.24
N LEU A 4 16.41 -63.29 -59.05
CA LEU A 4 15.37 -63.49 -58.03
C LEU A 4 15.80 -63.85 -56.61
N SER A 5 15.44 -62.98 -55.67
CA SER A 5 14.52 -63.39 -54.60
C SER A 5 13.76 -62.16 -54.10
N GLU A 6 12.52 -62.04 -54.59
CA GLU A 6 11.48 -61.22 -53.98
C GLU A 6 10.93 -62.03 -52.80
N SER A 7 11.06 -61.49 -51.60
CA SER A 7 10.24 -61.90 -50.45
C SER A 7 9.73 -60.62 -49.82
N ASP A 8 8.50 -60.30 -50.21
CA ASP A 8 7.57 -59.56 -49.37
C ASP A 8 7.49 -60.26 -48.03
N ASP A 9 7.81 -59.55 -46.95
CA ASP A 9 7.27 -59.76 -45.61
C ASP A 9 7.71 -58.58 -44.74
N ASN A 10 6.74 -57.69 -44.47
CA ASN A 10 6.59 -56.83 -43.29
C ASN A 10 5.76 -55.59 -43.65
N THR A 11 4.57 -55.84 -44.17
CA THR A 11 3.44 -54.96 -43.89
C THR A 11 2.98 -55.32 -42.47
N LEU A 12 2.69 -54.31 -41.65
CA LEU A 12 2.04 -54.39 -40.32
C LEU A 12 2.96 -54.33 -39.08
N THR A 13 3.63 -53.20 -38.87
CA THR A 13 3.87 -52.64 -37.52
C THR A 13 4.12 -51.13 -37.63
N SER A 14 3.08 -50.38 -37.92
CA SER A 14 3.08 -48.93 -37.85
C SER A 14 1.65 -48.53 -37.64
N VAL A 15 1.27 -48.19 -36.41
CA VAL A 15 0.21 -47.22 -36.06
C VAL A 15 -0.10 -47.22 -34.55
N GLU A 16 0.28 -48.23 -33.75
CA GLU A 16 -0.24 -48.32 -32.37
C GLU A 16 0.60 -47.60 -31.28
N ASP A 17 1.89 -47.32 -31.49
CA ASP A 17 2.73 -46.70 -30.43
C ASP A 17 2.71 -45.16 -30.41
N SER A 18 2.26 -44.48 -31.47
CA SER A 18 2.30 -43.01 -31.54
C SER A 18 1.19 -42.31 -30.75
N SER A 19 0.10 -43.01 -30.42
CA SER A 19 -1.00 -42.43 -29.60
C SER A 19 -0.64 -42.41 -28.12
N SER A 20 -0.07 -43.52 -27.63
CA SER A 20 0.26 -43.69 -26.21
C SER A 20 1.24 -42.62 -25.70
N ASP A 21 2.31 -42.35 -26.44
CA ASP A 21 3.30 -41.35 -26.02
C ASP A 21 2.75 -39.92 -26.03
N LYS A 22 1.88 -39.58 -26.98
CA LYS A 22 1.24 -38.25 -27.07
C LYS A 22 0.24 -38.02 -25.94
N ASP A 23 -0.48 -39.06 -25.54
CA ASP A 23 -1.43 -38.99 -24.41
C ASP A 23 -0.68 -38.85 -23.08
N LEU A 24 0.47 -39.52 -22.95
CA LEU A 24 1.34 -39.48 -21.78
C LEU A 24 2.05 -38.11 -21.65
N GLU A 25 2.54 -37.54 -22.76
CA GLU A 25 3.06 -36.16 -22.81
C GLU A 25 1.98 -35.12 -22.50
N ARG A 26 0.75 -35.32 -23.01
CA ARG A 26 -0.38 -34.42 -22.76
C ARG A 26 -0.83 -34.47 -21.30
N GLU A 27 -0.84 -35.65 -20.69
CA GLU A 27 -1.05 -35.81 -19.25
C GLU A 27 0.03 -35.09 -18.44
N PHE A 28 1.32 -35.26 -18.78
CA PHE A 28 2.40 -34.57 -18.08
C PHE A 28 2.27 -33.05 -18.24
N ARG A 29 1.95 -32.55 -19.43
CA ARG A 29 1.72 -31.12 -19.68
C ARG A 29 0.55 -30.57 -18.87
N ALA A 30 -0.56 -31.31 -18.78
CA ALA A 30 -1.72 -30.92 -17.99
C ALA A 30 -1.40 -30.91 -16.49
N LYS A 31 -0.71 -31.94 -15.98
CA LYS A 31 -0.27 -32.03 -14.57
C LYS A 31 0.68 -30.88 -14.21
N HIS A 32 1.61 -30.51 -15.09
CA HIS A 32 2.49 -29.35 -14.87
C HIS A 32 1.72 -28.03 -14.77
N TRP A 33 0.73 -27.81 -15.64
CA TRP A 33 -0.12 -26.62 -15.58
C TRP A 33 -0.93 -26.55 -14.28
N VAL A 34 -1.41 -27.69 -13.77
CA VAL A 34 -2.10 -27.74 -12.46
C VAL A 34 -1.15 -27.33 -11.33
N VAL A 35 0.10 -27.78 -11.34
CA VAL A 35 1.10 -27.41 -10.33
C VAL A 35 1.43 -25.91 -10.40
N ILE A 36 1.58 -25.36 -11.60
CA ILE A 36 1.85 -23.92 -11.79
C ILE A 36 0.68 -23.08 -11.27
N ILE A 37 -0.56 -23.43 -11.61
CA ILE A 37 -1.75 -22.72 -11.14
C ILE A 37 -1.85 -22.80 -9.61
N LEU A 38 -1.61 -23.97 -9.02
CA LEU A 38 -1.61 -24.15 -7.57
C LEU A 38 -0.55 -23.26 -6.91
N TYR A 39 0.66 -23.21 -7.45
CA TYR A 39 1.73 -22.35 -6.95
C TYR A 39 1.36 -20.86 -7.02
N LEU A 40 0.77 -20.41 -8.11
CA LEU A 40 0.30 -19.03 -8.25
C LEU A 40 -0.81 -18.70 -7.24
N ILE A 41 -1.75 -19.61 -6.99
CA ILE A 41 -2.79 -19.43 -5.97
C ILE A 41 -2.16 -19.28 -4.58
N ILE A 42 -1.19 -20.12 -4.23
CA ILE A 42 -0.46 -20.04 -2.96
C ILE A 42 0.26 -18.70 -2.83
N LEU A 43 0.93 -18.23 -3.89
CA LEU A 43 1.60 -16.93 -3.89
C LEU A 43 0.63 -15.77 -3.69
N VAL A 44 -0.53 -15.79 -4.35
CA VAL A 44 -1.56 -14.75 -4.18
C VAL A 44 -2.08 -14.75 -2.75
N ILE A 45 -2.41 -15.92 -2.19
CA ILE A 45 -2.88 -16.04 -0.80
C ILE A 45 -1.81 -15.54 0.18
N ALA A 46 -0.56 -15.94 -0.01
CA ALA A 46 0.57 -15.50 0.82
C ALA A 46 0.76 -13.98 0.73
N SER A 47 0.72 -13.41 -0.48
CA SER A 47 0.83 -11.97 -0.71
C SER A 47 -0.26 -11.21 0.04
N VAL A 48 -1.53 -11.62 -0.09
CA VAL A 48 -2.65 -11.00 0.62
C VAL A 48 -2.48 -11.13 2.13
N TYR A 49 -2.03 -12.29 2.62
CA TYR A 49 -1.81 -12.52 4.05
C TYR A 49 -0.71 -11.61 4.62
N PHE A 50 0.43 -11.50 3.95
CA PHE A 50 1.53 -10.63 4.37
C PHE A 50 1.16 -9.15 4.26
N HIS A 51 0.39 -8.76 3.24
CA HIS A 51 -0.08 -7.38 3.10
C HIS A 51 -1.09 -6.99 4.19
N LYS A 52 -1.78 -7.95 4.82
CA LYS A 52 -2.73 -7.70 5.92
C LYS A 52 -2.09 -7.75 7.30
N LYS A 53 -0.92 -8.38 7.44
CA LYS A 53 -0.17 -8.41 8.71
C LYS A 53 0.70 -7.17 8.85
N LEU A 54 0.07 -6.09 9.31
CA LEU A 54 0.81 -4.97 9.91
C LEU A 54 1.33 -5.43 11.29
N PRO A 55 2.57 -5.07 11.67
CA PRO A 55 3.04 -5.31 13.04
C PRO A 55 2.08 -4.66 14.03
N GLU A 56 1.82 -5.34 15.15
CA GLU A 56 0.93 -4.83 16.18
C GLU A 56 1.46 -3.47 16.68
N PRO A 57 0.58 -2.46 16.83
CA PRO A 57 1.02 -1.14 17.26
C PRO A 57 1.72 -1.23 18.62
N LEU A 58 2.86 -0.56 18.76
CA LEU A 58 3.55 -0.48 20.05
C LEU A 58 2.59 0.11 21.08
N ALA A 59 2.49 -0.58 22.22
CA ALA A 59 1.73 -0.12 23.37
C ALA A 59 2.21 1.29 23.79
N THR A 60 1.36 2.03 24.49
CA THR A 60 1.73 3.35 25.01
C THR A 60 2.85 3.19 26.04
N ASP A 61 4.09 3.33 25.60
CA ASP A 61 5.25 3.37 26.47
C ASP A 61 5.31 4.71 27.23
N LYS A 62 5.84 4.67 28.46
CA LYS A 62 5.98 5.84 29.33
C LYS A 62 7.02 6.83 28.81
N ASP A 63 8.04 6.34 28.11
CA ASP A 63 9.22 7.15 27.78
C ASP A 63 9.10 7.94 26.46
N ASN A 64 7.98 7.78 25.72
CA ASN A 64 7.68 8.51 24.48
C ASN A 64 8.78 8.46 23.39
N SER A 65 9.76 7.57 23.54
CA SER A 65 10.93 7.42 22.66
C SER A 65 10.57 6.85 21.29
N HIS A 66 9.45 6.11 21.23
CA HIS A 66 8.94 5.49 20.01
C HIS A 66 7.54 6.01 19.66
N PHE A 67 7.22 5.93 18.37
CA PHE A 67 5.88 6.24 17.89
C PHE A 67 4.85 5.30 18.53
N SER A 68 3.78 5.87 19.08
CA SER A 68 2.65 5.12 19.64
C SER A 68 1.37 5.43 18.87
N GLU A 69 0.85 4.42 18.18
CA GLU A 69 -0.39 4.51 17.40
C GLU A 69 -1.57 4.92 18.27
N LEU A 70 -1.69 4.39 19.49
CA LEU A 70 -2.75 4.75 20.42
C LEU A 70 -2.78 6.26 20.75
N ARG A 71 -1.61 6.89 20.91
CA ARG A 71 -1.52 8.33 21.16
C ARG A 71 -1.93 9.12 19.93
N ALA A 72 -1.37 8.76 18.77
CA ALA A 72 -1.69 9.40 17.50
C ALA A 72 -3.19 9.27 17.19
N ARG A 73 -3.77 8.09 17.40
CA ARG A 73 -5.20 7.82 17.20
C ARG A 73 -6.09 8.65 18.10
N ARG A 74 -5.78 8.77 19.41
CA ARG A 74 -6.55 9.63 20.33
C ARG A 74 -6.54 11.09 19.85
N PHE A 75 -5.39 11.60 19.44
CA PHE A 75 -5.26 12.94 18.90
C PHE A 75 -6.07 13.12 17.59
N LEU A 76 -5.97 12.16 16.67
CA LEU A 76 -6.73 12.18 15.41
C LEU A 76 -8.24 12.11 15.64
N VAL A 77 -8.70 11.31 16.60
CA VAL A 77 -10.13 11.26 16.97
C VAL A 77 -10.60 12.62 17.49
N GLN A 78 -9.80 13.29 18.32
CA GLN A 78 -10.13 14.66 18.78
C GLN A 78 -10.25 15.63 17.60
N LEU A 79 -9.31 15.59 16.65
CA LEU A 79 -9.39 16.42 15.46
C LEU A 79 -10.62 16.07 14.61
N SER A 80 -10.91 14.79 14.42
CA SER A 80 -12.08 14.32 13.65
C SER A 80 -13.39 14.84 14.22
N ASN A 81 -13.51 14.90 15.56
CA ASN A 81 -14.72 15.34 16.25
C ASN A 81 -15.06 16.82 16.03
N PHE A 82 -14.15 17.65 15.51
CA PHE A 82 -14.47 19.04 15.14
C PHE A 82 -15.38 19.17 13.91
N GLY A 83 -15.66 18.08 13.19
CA GLY A 83 -16.51 18.07 12.01
C GLY A 83 -15.77 18.34 10.69
N PRO A 84 -16.50 18.65 9.60
CA PRO A 84 -15.93 18.87 8.27
C PRO A 84 -14.93 20.03 8.24
N LYS A 85 -13.72 19.77 7.72
CA LYS A 85 -12.61 20.74 7.65
C LYS A 85 -12.46 21.31 6.25
N SER A 86 -13.55 21.82 5.69
CA SER A 86 -13.49 22.60 4.45
C SER A 86 -12.70 23.90 4.69
N ALA A 87 -11.96 24.36 3.69
CA ALA A 87 -11.25 25.63 3.77
C ALA A 87 -12.19 26.79 4.12
N GLY A 88 -11.75 27.69 5.00
CA GLY A 88 -12.55 28.82 5.46
C GLY A 88 -13.62 28.49 6.51
N SER A 89 -13.79 27.22 6.92
CA SER A 89 -14.70 26.86 8.01
C SER A 89 -14.08 27.13 9.37
N GLU A 90 -14.92 27.44 10.36
CA GLU A 90 -14.55 27.58 11.77
C GLU A 90 -13.79 26.34 12.29
N ALA A 91 -14.23 25.16 11.86
CA ALA A 91 -13.65 23.88 12.25
C ALA A 91 -12.21 23.72 11.75
N CYS A 92 -11.92 24.17 10.52
CA CYS A 92 -10.58 24.13 9.93
C CYS A 92 -9.68 25.25 10.50
N GLU A 93 -10.10 26.50 10.33
CA GLU A 93 -9.25 27.68 10.53
C GLU A 93 -9.00 28.00 12.00
N ARG A 94 -9.96 27.69 12.89
CA ARG A 94 -9.86 28.00 14.31
C ARG A 94 -9.69 26.76 15.17
N LEU A 95 -10.65 25.83 15.14
CA LEU A 95 -10.67 24.71 16.10
C LEU A 95 -9.50 23.74 15.88
N THR A 96 -9.35 23.25 14.65
CA THR A 96 -8.29 22.30 14.29
C THR A 96 -6.92 22.94 14.45
N LYS A 97 -6.74 24.15 13.92
CA LYS A 97 -5.49 24.90 14.01
C LYS A 97 -5.06 25.14 15.47
N ASN A 98 -5.95 25.64 16.32
CA ASN A 98 -5.63 25.93 17.72
C ASN A 98 -5.29 24.65 18.48
N ARG A 99 -5.96 23.53 18.19
CA ARG A 99 -5.65 22.23 18.81
C ARG A 99 -4.26 21.75 18.45
N ILE A 100 -3.84 21.92 17.18
CA ILE A 100 -2.49 21.57 16.71
C ILE A 100 -1.44 22.47 17.36
N LEU A 101 -1.68 23.78 17.41
CA LEU A 101 -0.79 24.74 18.08
C LEU A 101 -0.58 24.38 19.55
N ALA A 102 -1.66 24.07 20.27
CA ALA A 102 -1.59 23.68 21.67
C ALA A 102 -0.75 22.41 21.86
N GLU A 103 -0.90 21.42 20.97
CA GLU A 103 -0.09 20.19 21.03
C GLU A 103 1.39 20.48 20.76
N LEU A 104 1.70 21.32 19.77
CA LEU A 104 3.08 21.69 19.44
C LEU A 104 3.76 22.44 20.59
N GLU A 105 3.06 23.38 21.24
CA GLU A 105 3.61 24.08 22.41
C GLU A 105 3.84 23.13 23.58
N MET A 106 2.93 22.17 23.83
CA MET A 106 3.16 21.12 24.83
C MET A 106 4.41 20.29 24.50
N ILE A 107 4.55 19.85 23.23
CA ILE A 107 5.73 19.11 22.80
C ILE A 107 7.00 19.95 23.01
N LYS A 108 6.96 21.24 22.68
CA LYS A 108 8.10 22.15 22.83
C LYS A 108 8.56 22.28 24.27
N THR A 109 7.63 22.30 25.22
CA THR A 109 7.97 22.34 26.65
C THR A 109 8.54 21.02 27.20
N SER A 110 8.17 19.91 26.58
CA SER A 110 8.55 18.55 27.04
C SER A 110 9.76 17.96 26.31
N ALA A 111 10.09 18.47 25.12
CA ALA A 111 11.16 17.93 24.29
C ALA A 111 12.52 18.48 24.71
N SER A 112 13.54 17.62 24.68
CA SER A 112 14.93 18.03 24.80
C SER A 112 15.44 18.75 23.53
N ALA A 113 14.83 18.46 22.37
CA ALA A 113 15.18 19.09 21.11
C ALA A 113 14.62 20.53 21.03
N HIS A 114 15.47 21.47 20.61
CA HIS A 114 15.06 22.84 20.35
C HIS A 114 14.37 22.94 18.98
N PHE A 115 13.13 23.42 18.95
CA PHE A 115 12.44 23.73 17.70
C PHE A 115 11.59 24.99 17.83
N MET A 116 11.46 25.71 16.71
CA MET A 116 10.70 26.96 16.63
C MET A 116 9.36 26.71 15.95
N ILE A 117 8.31 27.24 16.58
CA ILE A 117 6.96 27.23 16.03
C ILE A 117 6.74 28.61 15.40
N SER A 118 6.76 28.69 14.07
CA SER A 118 6.43 29.90 13.34
C SER A 118 4.98 29.86 12.89
N GLN A 119 4.41 31.03 12.58
CA GLN A 119 3.03 31.24 12.17
C GLN A 119 3.04 31.80 10.70
N GLN A 120 2.82 31.02 9.60
CA GLN A 120 2.66 31.49 8.15
C GLN A 120 1.34 31.26 7.30
N ASN A 121 0.58 32.33 6.93
CA ASN A 121 -0.83 32.26 6.44
C ASN A 121 -0.76 32.81 5.06
N PRO A 122 -0.47 31.92 4.12
CA PRO A 122 -0.47 32.35 2.76
C PRO A 122 -1.94 32.63 2.42
N SER A 123 -2.26 33.91 2.21
CA SER A 123 -3.48 34.29 1.51
C SER A 123 -3.22 34.11 0.02
N GLY A 124 -4.24 33.71 -0.73
CA GLY A 124 -4.10 33.36 -2.14
C GLY A 124 -4.83 32.08 -2.50
N CYS A 125 -4.75 31.72 -3.77
CA CYS A 125 -5.31 30.49 -4.32
C CYS A 125 -4.18 29.48 -4.53
N PHE A 126 -4.39 28.26 -4.07
CA PHE A 126 -3.44 27.16 -4.16
C PHE A 126 -4.10 26.04 -4.93
N ASP A 127 -3.50 25.70 -6.07
CA ASP A 127 -3.92 24.57 -6.89
C ASP A 127 -3.37 23.29 -6.26
N ILE A 128 -4.28 22.37 -5.89
CA ILE A 128 -3.91 21.04 -5.39
C ILE A 128 -3.86 20.04 -6.56
N ASP A 129 -4.74 20.23 -7.52
CA ASP A 129 -4.86 19.50 -8.78
C ASP A 129 -5.44 20.51 -9.81
N PRO A 130 -5.22 20.39 -11.13
CA PRO A 130 -5.87 21.21 -12.16
C PRO A 130 -7.40 21.43 -12.01
N GLU A 131 -8.10 20.55 -11.29
CA GLU A 131 -9.55 20.64 -11.06
C GLU A 131 -9.91 21.17 -9.65
N PHE A 132 -8.95 21.27 -8.73
CA PHE A 132 -9.18 21.68 -7.33
C PHE A 132 -8.25 22.81 -6.91
N THR A 133 -8.81 24.01 -6.82
CA THR A 133 -8.15 25.21 -6.28
C THR A 133 -8.75 25.58 -4.94
N ILE A 134 -7.90 25.74 -3.92
CA ILE A 134 -8.32 26.29 -2.62
C ILE A 134 -7.89 27.74 -2.52
N CYS A 135 -8.87 28.65 -2.40
CA CYS A 135 -8.62 30.07 -2.23
C CYS A 135 -8.86 30.53 -0.80
N TYR A 136 -7.82 31.07 -0.17
CA TYR A 136 -7.89 31.70 1.15
C TYR A 136 -7.86 33.22 0.98
N LYS A 137 -8.96 33.90 1.33
CA LYS A 137 -9.06 35.36 1.31
C LYS A 137 -9.08 35.90 2.73
N ASN A 138 -8.16 36.83 3.05
CA ASN A 138 -8.09 37.51 4.34
C ASN A 138 -7.85 36.60 5.56
N VAL A 139 -7.05 35.53 5.38
CA VAL A 139 -6.65 34.64 6.48
C VAL A 139 -5.54 35.29 7.32
N SER A 140 -5.80 35.58 8.60
CA SER A 140 -4.97 36.50 9.41
C SER A 140 -3.96 35.90 10.40
N PHE A 141 -3.82 34.58 10.60
CA PHE A 141 -2.80 33.97 11.47
C PHE A 141 -2.41 32.52 11.11
N PRO A 142 -1.16 32.05 11.27
CA PRO A 142 -0.83 30.77 10.62
C PRO A 142 0.22 29.77 11.19
N LEU A 143 0.89 28.83 10.48
CA LEU A 143 1.97 27.96 11.01
C LEU A 143 3.07 27.57 9.98
N LYS A 144 4.36 27.64 10.32
CA LYS A 144 5.50 26.96 9.67
C LYS A 144 6.33 26.24 10.74
N ILE A 145 6.67 24.98 10.48
CA ILE A 145 7.68 24.24 11.22
C ILE A 145 8.95 24.28 10.37
N CYS A 146 9.96 25.01 10.83
CA CYS A 146 11.30 24.98 10.26
C CYS A 146 12.17 24.11 11.16
N THR A 147 12.62 22.96 10.66
CA THR A 147 13.70 22.18 11.26
C THR A 147 15.03 22.76 10.79
N GLN A 148 15.89 23.15 11.73
CA GLN A 148 17.29 23.51 11.47
C GLN A 148 18.18 22.29 11.63
#